data_AF-A0A191WEB0-F1
#
_entry.id   AF-A0A191WEB0-F1
#
_cell.length_a   1.000
_cell.length_b   1.000
_cell.length_c   1.000
_cell.angle_alpha   90.00
_cell.angle_beta   90.00
_cell.angle_gamma   90.00
#
_symmetry.space_group_name_H-M   'P 1'
#
loop_
_entity.id
_entity.type
_entity.pdbx_description
1 polymer ?
#
loop_
_entity_poly.entity_id
_entity_poly.type
_entity_poly.pdbx_seq_one_letter_code
_entity_poly.pdbx_strand_id
1 'polypeptide(L)'
;MNDDHEPNDGHELDPEARLRAADPAAGVEPRAGFVDGVVAAAAADAGTMGASTADGSAAPGAPAAPAAPVADLGAERARRRPRWIPVAAVAASLVVFGGAGYALGAANDGSSNLAGGAAPAISLQGVSGGAAPEVAVGADARAGAGAGAAQKMSADSMAPYAFGRNEFSSSGLGTTSGTAAGYGYDPRAASNVETVGGLAAALGVEGTPVLANGSWTVGSQDGTSASLTVGLDGTLSFSFYDPTLDPWSCPANGDGSTGSGGIVGGDAVDPATDPSIEPGIVEPCQPTGTAPSEATAIDALRSVISATGRDADAFEYTSQTWEGSVTRTAQAWPVIDGQRLDQSWTAEVSEEGLLNAYGALAEVVPIGDYEIVSEQTAFERLSDPRFGAQMTALPILYREGAVTDATTEWVPPTEPPAAPTSGASISWPVNQVEIVSARLGLASQWQPDGSVLVVPAYEFTDAGGGIWSVIAVADSKLDFSTTTE
;
A
#
# COMPACT_ATOMS: atom_id res chain seq x y z
N MET A 1 3.78 20.70 -70.89
CA MET A 1 4.73 20.13 -69.92
C MET A 1 4.04 20.16 -68.57
N ASN A 2 3.50 19.02 -68.15
CA ASN A 2 2.96 18.80 -66.81
C ASN A 2 4.09 18.17 -66.00
N ASP A 3 4.41 18.73 -64.83
CA ASP A 3 5.18 18.04 -63.81
C ASP A 3 4.32 18.00 -62.55
N ASP A 4 3.83 16.80 -62.26
CA ASP A 4 3.13 16.40 -61.05
C ASP A 4 4.14 16.28 -59.89
N HIS A 5 3.83 16.89 -58.75
CA HIS A 5 4.55 16.67 -57.50
C HIS A 5 3.63 15.86 -56.57
N GLU A 6 3.81 14.54 -56.57
CA GLU A 6 3.19 13.63 -55.60
C GLU A 6 3.78 13.84 -54.19
N PRO A 7 2.96 13.78 -53.13
CA PRO A 7 3.43 13.73 -51.76
C PRO A 7 3.87 12.31 -51.38
N ASN A 8 4.97 12.24 -50.64
CA ASN A 8 5.62 11.02 -50.15
C ASN A 8 4.79 10.35 -49.04
N ASP A 9 4.00 9.34 -49.38
CA ASP A 9 3.33 8.44 -48.44
C ASP A 9 4.34 7.50 -47.76
N GLY A 10 4.83 7.92 -46.60
CA GLY A 10 5.64 7.10 -45.70
C GLY A 10 4.80 6.04 -44.99
N HIS A 11 4.60 4.92 -45.67
CA HIS A 11 4.21 3.58 -45.20
C HIS A 11 3.93 3.38 -43.69
N GLU A 12 2.64 3.27 -43.35
CA GLU A 12 2.13 2.39 -42.29
C GLU A 12 2.63 0.96 -42.55
N LEU A 13 3.47 0.43 -41.66
CA LEU A 13 3.81 -0.98 -41.69
C LEU A 13 2.62 -1.81 -41.18
N ASP A 14 2.21 -2.80 -41.98
CA ASP A 14 1.19 -3.80 -41.67
C ASP A 14 1.40 -4.38 -40.25
N PRO A 15 0.38 -4.34 -39.36
CA PRO A 15 0.49 -4.86 -38.00
C PRO A 15 0.93 -6.33 -37.93
N GLU A 16 0.63 -7.15 -38.94
CA GLU A 16 1.13 -8.53 -38.98
C GLU A 16 2.64 -8.59 -39.22
N ALA A 17 3.19 -7.68 -40.03
CA ALA A 17 4.62 -7.59 -40.27
C ALA A 17 5.35 -7.14 -38.99
N ARG A 18 4.76 -6.22 -38.22
CA ARG A 18 5.28 -5.81 -36.91
C ARG A 18 5.27 -6.95 -35.90
N LEU A 19 4.22 -7.78 -35.88
CA LEU A 19 4.12 -8.93 -34.99
C LEU A 19 5.17 -10.00 -35.33
N ARG A 20 5.35 -10.33 -36.62
CA ARG A 20 6.39 -11.27 -37.06
C ARG A 20 7.81 -10.75 -36.79
N ALA A 21 8.03 -9.44 -36.90
CA ALA A 21 9.32 -8.82 -36.59
C ALA A 21 9.64 -8.80 -35.08
N ALA A 22 8.60 -8.85 -34.23
CA ALA A 22 8.74 -8.87 -32.77
C ALA A 22 8.77 -10.28 -32.18
N ASP A 23 8.64 -11.34 -32.98
CA ASP A 23 8.69 -12.72 -32.51
C ASP A 23 10.11 -13.09 -32.06
N PRO A 24 10.35 -13.27 -30.73
CA PRO A 24 11.69 -13.59 -30.20
C PRO A 24 12.22 -14.95 -30.70
N ALA A 25 11.35 -15.81 -31.25
CA ALA A 25 11.68 -17.11 -31.78
C ALA A 25 11.89 -17.13 -33.31
N ALA A 26 11.82 -15.98 -34.00
CA ALA A 26 11.90 -15.89 -35.46
C ALA A 26 13.18 -16.47 -36.11
N GLY A 27 14.23 -16.72 -35.32
CA GLY A 27 15.49 -17.35 -35.76
C GLY A 27 15.84 -18.66 -35.05
N VAL A 28 14.91 -19.24 -34.29
CA VAL A 28 15.17 -20.45 -33.50
C VAL A 28 14.66 -21.68 -34.25
N GLU A 29 15.58 -22.40 -34.88
CA GLU A 29 15.27 -23.69 -35.50
C GLU A 29 15.01 -24.74 -34.39
N PRO A 30 13.86 -25.44 -34.39
CA PRO A 30 13.61 -26.49 -33.41
C PRO A 30 14.67 -27.59 -33.52
N ARG A 31 15.16 -28.08 -32.37
CA ARG A 31 16.06 -29.24 -32.34
C ARG A 31 15.43 -30.43 -33.07
N ALA A 32 16.24 -31.21 -33.79
CA ALA A 32 15.78 -32.47 -34.38
C ALA A 32 15.11 -33.35 -33.31
N GLY A 33 13.91 -33.87 -33.60
CA GLY A 33 13.11 -34.65 -32.64
C GLY A 33 12.42 -33.83 -31.55
N PHE A 34 12.33 -32.50 -31.67
CA PHE A 34 11.52 -31.67 -30.77
C PHE A 34 10.05 -32.07 -30.81
N VAL A 35 9.49 -32.19 -32.01
CA VAL A 35 8.08 -32.58 -32.23
C VAL A 35 7.82 -33.98 -31.67
N ASP A 36 8.71 -34.94 -31.93
CA ASP A 36 8.59 -36.30 -31.39
C ASP A 36 8.63 -36.31 -29.85
N GLY A 37 9.45 -35.43 -29.25
CA GLY A 37 9.53 -35.27 -27.80
C GLY A 37 8.27 -34.66 -27.18
N VAL A 38 7.66 -33.68 -27.84
CA VAL A 38 6.39 -33.06 -27.41
C VAL A 38 5.24 -34.07 -27.53
N VAL A 39 5.19 -34.83 -28.62
CA VAL A 39 4.17 -35.88 -28.83
C VAL A 39 4.33 -37.01 -27.81
N ALA A 40 5.56 -37.43 -27.50
CA ALA A 40 5.83 -38.44 -26.48
C ALA A 40 5.44 -37.96 -25.07
N ALA A 41 5.70 -36.69 -24.73
CA ALA A 41 5.30 -36.11 -23.45
C ALA A 41 3.77 -36.03 -23.30
N ALA A 42 3.07 -35.57 -24.35
CA ALA A 42 1.61 -35.51 -24.35
C ALA A 42 0.95 -36.90 -24.26
N ALA A 43 1.56 -37.92 -24.87
CA ALA A 43 1.09 -39.30 -24.77
C ALA A 43 1.36 -39.92 -23.38
N ALA A 44 2.46 -39.54 -22.71
CA ALA A 44 2.78 -39.97 -21.35
C ALA A 44 1.81 -39.37 -20.31
N ASP A 45 1.44 -38.10 -20.46
CA ASP A 45 0.44 -37.45 -19.59
C ASP A 45 -0.95 -38.07 -19.76
N ALA A 46 -1.31 -38.47 -20.98
CA ALA A 46 -2.56 -39.17 -21.24
C ALA A 46 -2.59 -40.60 -20.67
N GLY A 47 -1.44 -41.27 -20.56
CA GLY A 47 -1.31 -42.61 -19.97
C GLY A 47 -1.32 -42.64 -18.44
N THR A 48 -0.96 -41.52 -17.79
CA THR A 48 -0.80 -41.47 -16.33
C THR A 48 -2.12 -41.24 -15.57
N MET A 49 -3.18 -40.79 -16.27
CA MET A 49 -4.54 -40.71 -15.71
C MET A 49 -5.39 -41.98 -15.91
N GLY A 50 -4.83 -43.05 -16.50
CA GLY A 50 -5.58 -44.24 -16.92
C GLY A 50 -5.20 -45.56 -16.26
N ALA A 51 -4.47 -45.58 -15.14
CA ALA A 51 -4.02 -46.82 -14.50
C ALA A 51 -4.38 -46.92 -13.01
N SER A 52 -5.66 -47.15 -12.73
CA SER A 52 -6.08 -47.89 -11.53
C SER A 52 -7.34 -48.69 -11.83
N THR A 53 -7.15 -49.96 -12.22
CA THR A 53 -7.91 -51.18 -11.86
C THR A 53 -7.97 -52.22 -12.99
N ALA A 54 -7.58 -53.43 -12.59
CA ALA A 54 -8.04 -54.76 -13.00
C ALA A 54 -7.43 -55.48 -14.23
N ASP A 55 -6.91 -56.64 -13.85
CA ASP A 55 -6.44 -57.83 -14.57
C ASP A 55 -7.55 -58.55 -15.39
N GLY A 56 -7.18 -59.27 -16.46
CA GLY A 56 -8.00 -60.39 -16.99
C GLY A 56 -8.30 -60.50 -18.50
N SER A 57 -7.43 -61.23 -19.22
CA SER A 57 -7.75 -62.20 -20.30
C SER A 57 -8.13 -61.75 -21.74
N ALA A 58 -7.80 -62.63 -22.70
CA ALA A 58 -7.44 -62.35 -24.10
C ALA A 58 -8.50 -62.67 -25.20
N ALA A 59 -8.52 -61.81 -26.24
CA ALA A 59 -8.69 -62.01 -27.71
C ALA A 59 -9.96 -62.69 -28.32
N PRO A 60 -10.28 -62.55 -29.65
CA PRO A 60 -9.98 -61.50 -30.65
C PRO A 60 -11.23 -61.01 -31.43
N GLY A 61 -11.18 -59.79 -32.00
CA GLY A 61 -12.17 -59.36 -32.98
C GLY A 61 -12.16 -57.85 -33.24
N ALA A 62 -11.44 -57.42 -34.28
CA ALA A 62 -11.51 -56.04 -34.78
C ALA A 62 -12.89 -55.80 -35.44
N PRO A 63 -13.50 -54.63 -35.18
CA PRO A 63 -13.59 -53.65 -36.26
C PRO A 63 -13.28 -52.21 -35.81
N ALA A 64 -12.75 -51.46 -36.78
CA ALA A 64 -12.68 -50.01 -36.95
C ALA A 64 -12.77 -49.10 -35.69
N ALA A 65 -11.68 -48.38 -35.44
CA ALA A 65 -11.58 -47.32 -34.44
C ALA A 65 -12.68 -46.24 -34.61
N PRO A 66 -13.38 -45.83 -33.54
CA PRO A 66 -14.25 -44.66 -33.59
C PRO A 66 -13.41 -43.39 -33.65
N ALA A 67 -13.84 -42.44 -34.50
CA ALA A 67 -13.29 -41.09 -34.52
C ALA A 67 -13.40 -40.46 -33.12
N ALA A 68 -12.32 -39.84 -32.66
CA ALA A 68 -12.28 -39.14 -31.38
C ALA A 68 -13.41 -38.10 -31.29
N PRO A 69 -14.12 -37.99 -30.16
CA PRO A 69 -15.21 -37.04 -30.01
C PRO A 69 -14.63 -35.62 -30.07
N VAL A 70 -15.03 -34.86 -31.10
CA VAL A 70 -14.82 -33.41 -31.12
C VAL A 70 -15.66 -32.83 -29.98
N ALA A 71 -14.99 -32.31 -28.96
CA ALA A 71 -15.65 -31.65 -27.85
C ALA A 71 -16.43 -30.43 -28.37
N ASP A 72 -17.73 -30.39 -28.11
CA ASP A 72 -18.57 -29.23 -28.43
C ASP A 72 -18.22 -28.08 -27.46
N LEU A 73 -17.40 -27.15 -27.95
CA LEU A 73 -16.97 -25.95 -27.22
C LEU A 73 -18.14 -24.99 -26.89
N GLY A 74 -19.32 -25.18 -27.49
CA GLY A 74 -20.55 -24.48 -27.14
C GLY A 74 -21.17 -25.00 -25.84
N ALA A 75 -21.24 -26.33 -25.69
CA ALA A 75 -21.71 -26.98 -24.46
C ALA A 75 -20.78 -26.68 -23.27
N GLU A 76 -19.47 -26.58 -23.51
CA GLU A 76 -18.50 -26.32 -22.45
C GLU A 76 -18.44 -24.85 -22.02
N ARG A 77 -18.76 -23.90 -22.92
CA ARG A 77 -18.99 -22.49 -22.53
C ARG A 77 -20.29 -22.31 -21.75
N ALA A 78 -21.34 -23.07 -22.05
CA ALA A 78 -22.59 -23.00 -21.31
C ALA A 78 -22.46 -23.52 -19.86
N ARG A 79 -21.55 -24.48 -19.61
CA ARG A 79 -21.18 -24.94 -18.26
C ARG A 79 -20.33 -23.93 -17.48
N ARG A 80 -19.58 -23.06 -18.17
CA ARG A 80 -18.78 -21.97 -17.60
C ARG A 80 -19.58 -20.67 -17.41
N ARG A 81 -20.85 -20.76 -16.98
CA ARG A 81 -21.49 -19.61 -16.34
C ARG A 81 -20.98 -19.53 -14.90
N PRO A 82 -20.42 -18.40 -14.45
CA PRO A 82 -19.92 -18.27 -13.09
C PRO A 82 -21.13 -18.35 -12.14
N ARG A 83 -21.25 -19.46 -11.43
CA ARG A 83 -22.10 -19.54 -10.23
C ARG A 83 -21.35 -18.79 -9.15
N TRP A 84 -21.72 -17.53 -8.94
CA TRP A 84 -21.26 -16.73 -7.82
C TRP A 84 -21.74 -17.46 -6.56
N ILE A 85 -20.80 -18.08 -5.86
CA ILE A 85 -21.00 -18.51 -4.49
C ILE A 85 -21.06 -17.21 -3.69
N PRO A 86 -22.15 -16.91 -2.95
CA PRO A 86 -22.16 -15.78 -2.05
C PRO A 86 -21.16 -16.09 -0.94
N VAL A 87 -19.96 -15.54 -1.06
CA VAL A 87 -19.04 -15.40 0.07
C VAL A 87 -19.67 -14.36 0.97
N ALA A 88 -20.11 -14.78 2.16
CA ALA A 88 -20.55 -13.88 3.19
C ALA A 88 -19.35 -13.03 3.61
N ALA A 89 -19.28 -11.81 3.10
CA ALA A 89 -18.34 -10.81 3.56
C ALA A 89 -18.78 -10.36 4.95
N VAL A 90 -18.03 -10.75 5.99
CA VAL A 90 -18.13 -10.11 7.29
C VAL A 90 -17.47 -8.74 7.13
N ALA A 91 -18.29 -7.71 6.96
CA ALA A 91 -17.84 -6.33 6.98
C ALA A 91 -17.58 -5.91 8.43
N ALA A 92 -16.35 -6.07 8.90
CA ALA A 92 -15.86 -5.32 10.05
C ALA A 92 -15.47 -3.92 9.56
N SER A 93 -16.34 -2.96 9.79
CA SER A 93 -16.11 -1.54 9.50
C SER A 93 -15.10 -0.97 10.50
N LEU A 94 -13.80 -1.19 10.27
CA LEU A 94 -12.73 -0.54 11.03
C LEU A 94 -12.34 0.76 10.33
N VAL A 95 -12.56 1.88 11.02
CA VAL A 95 -11.99 3.18 10.64
C VAL A 95 -10.52 3.16 11.02
N VAL A 96 -9.67 2.80 10.06
CA VAL A 96 -8.21 2.91 10.19
C VAL A 96 -7.82 4.36 9.91
N PHE A 97 -7.52 5.13 10.95
CA PHE A 97 -6.88 6.44 10.81
C PHE A 97 -5.39 6.23 10.54
N GLY A 98 -5.00 6.36 9.28
CA GLY A 98 -3.61 6.23 8.84
C GLY A 98 -2.69 7.28 9.47
N GLY A 99 -1.64 6.82 10.15
CA GLY A 99 -0.59 7.62 10.78
C GLY A 99 0.37 8.36 9.82
N ALA A 100 0.12 8.33 8.51
CA ALA A 100 0.94 9.05 7.52
C ALA A 100 0.81 10.60 7.64
N GLY A 101 -0.22 11.11 8.32
CA GLY A 101 -0.47 12.55 8.42
C GLY A 101 0.35 13.30 9.47
N TYR A 102 1.01 12.63 10.42
CA TYR A 102 1.46 13.29 11.66
C TYR A 102 2.97 13.32 11.94
N ALA A 103 3.84 12.91 11.01
CA ALA A 103 5.26 13.30 11.11
C ALA A 103 5.45 14.85 11.14
N LEU A 104 4.38 15.63 10.90
CA LEU A 104 4.40 17.07 10.68
C LEU A 104 3.57 17.90 11.67
N GLY A 105 2.91 17.28 12.65
CA GLY A 105 2.15 18.01 13.70
C GLY A 105 2.91 18.17 15.02
N ALA A 106 3.89 17.30 15.29
CA ALA A 106 4.63 17.29 16.55
C ALA A 106 5.65 18.44 16.72
N ALA A 107 5.86 19.28 15.69
CA ALA A 107 6.82 20.38 15.76
C ALA A 107 6.26 21.65 16.43
N ASN A 108 4.94 21.82 16.54
CA ASN A 108 4.35 23.11 16.95
C ASN A 108 3.60 23.13 18.27
N ASP A 109 3.39 21.99 18.94
CA ASP A 109 2.75 22.01 20.27
C ASP A 109 3.80 21.81 21.38
N GLY A 110 4.46 22.91 21.73
CA GLY A 110 4.95 23.23 23.08
C GLY A 110 5.81 22.23 23.86
N SER A 111 6.23 21.10 23.29
CA SER A 111 7.24 20.24 23.87
C SER A 111 8.59 20.69 23.33
N SER A 112 9.47 21.04 24.26
CA SER A 112 10.85 21.45 24.05
C SER A 112 11.47 20.83 22.81
N ASN A 113 12.10 21.67 21.98
CA ASN A 113 13.32 21.28 21.29
C ASN A 113 14.22 20.54 22.30
N LEU A 114 14.16 19.22 22.33
CA LEU A 114 15.22 18.41 22.90
C LEU A 114 16.38 18.61 21.94
N ALA A 115 17.28 19.50 22.30
CA ALA A 115 18.61 19.56 21.71
C ALA A 115 19.26 18.19 21.94
N GLY A 116 18.99 17.22 21.05
CA GLY A 116 19.40 15.83 21.20
C GLY A 116 18.54 14.75 20.50
N GLY A 117 17.38 15.07 19.89
CA GLY A 117 16.59 14.09 19.11
C GLY A 117 17.18 13.78 17.72
N ALA A 118 16.86 12.62 17.14
CA ALA A 118 17.31 12.25 15.79
C ALA A 118 16.58 13.10 14.73
N ALA A 119 17.22 13.31 13.58
CA ALA A 119 16.59 14.04 12.48
C ALA A 119 15.34 13.30 12.00
N PRO A 120 14.24 14.00 11.66
CA PRO A 120 13.04 13.38 11.12
C PRO A 120 13.33 12.54 9.88
N ALA A 121 12.53 11.49 9.67
CA ALA A 121 12.65 10.64 8.51
C ALA A 121 12.35 11.41 7.22
N ILE A 122 13.09 11.12 6.16
CA ILE A 122 12.79 11.58 4.81
C ILE A 122 12.01 10.46 4.12
N SER A 123 10.88 10.79 3.49
CA SER A 123 10.14 9.87 2.62
C SER A 123 10.43 10.22 1.17
N LEU A 124 10.56 9.24 0.27
CA LEU A 124 10.57 9.48 -1.19
C LEU A 124 9.19 9.29 -1.81
N GLN A 125 8.28 8.69 -1.05
CA GLN A 125 6.87 8.51 -1.36
C GLN A 125 6.14 9.77 -0.89
N GLY A 126 5.37 10.37 -1.79
CA GLY A 126 4.65 11.61 -1.48
C GLY A 126 3.52 11.40 -0.48
N VAL A 127 2.87 12.52 -0.14
CA VAL A 127 1.53 12.47 0.47
C VAL A 127 0.55 11.95 -0.60
N SER A 128 0.63 10.67 -0.94
CA SER A 128 -0.55 9.99 -1.47
C SER A 128 -1.56 10.03 -0.33
N GLY A 129 -2.73 10.63 -0.58
CA GLY A 129 -3.86 10.48 0.33
C GLY A 129 -4.01 8.98 0.60
N GLY A 130 -3.85 8.60 1.87
CA GLY A 130 -3.34 7.28 2.28
C GLY A 130 -3.80 6.11 1.43
N ALA A 131 -2.85 5.29 0.99
CA ALA A 131 -3.12 3.92 0.60
C ALA A 131 -3.48 3.11 1.86
N ALA A 132 -4.73 3.27 2.31
CA ALA A 132 -5.41 2.17 2.98
C ALA A 132 -5.69 1.09 1.91
N PRO A 133 -5.63 -0.22 2.26
CA PRO A 133 -6.08 -1.26 1.34
C PRO A 133 -7.54 -0.98 0.94
N GLU A 134 -7.84 -1.14 -0.35
CA GLU A 134 -9.18 -0.95 -0.93
C GLU A 134 -10.22 -1.76 -0.15
N VAL A 135 -11.01 -1.07 0.68
CA VAL A 135 -12.32 -1.57 1.11
C VAL A 135 -13.32 -1.05 0.09
N ALA A 136 -13.86 -1.97 -0.71
CA ALA A 136 -14.92 -1.70 -1.67
C ALA A 136 -16.14 -1.10 -0.96
N VAL A 137 -16.28 0.22 -1.00
CA VAL A 137 -17.51 0.89 -0.60
C VAL A 137 -18.55 0.59 -1.67
N GLY A 138 -19.58 -0.15 -1.26
CA GLY A 138 -20.70 -0.57 -2.08
C GLY A 138 -21.29 0.57 -2.91
N ALA A 139 -21.43 0.28 -4.19
CA ALA A 139 -22.07 1.15 -5.16
C ALA A 139 -23.58 1.14 -4.97
N ASP A 140 -24.12 1.92 -4.03
CA ASP A 140 -25.57 2.20 -3.95
C ASP A 140 -25.84 3.55 -3.24
N ALA A 141 -25.33 4.65 -3.79
CA ALA A 141 -25.81 6.01 -3.47
C ALA A 141 -25.40 7.04 -4.53
N ARG A 142 -25.63 6.75 -5.82
CA ARG A 142 -25.47 7.76 -6.88
C ARG A 142 -26.59 7.68 -7.91
N ALA A 143 -27.79 8.04 -7.49
CA ALA A 143 -28.84 8.43 -8.41
C ALA A 143 -29.48 9.74 -7.93
N GLY A 144 -29.04 10.85 -8.53
CA GLY A 144 -29.87 12.06 -8.63
C GLY A 144 -29.56 13.21 -7.68
N ALA A 145 -28.40 13.83 -7.79
CA ALA A 145 -28.19 15.29 -7.70
C ALA A 145 -26.69 15.61 -7.65
N GLY A 146 -26.21 16.56 -8.47
CA GLY A 146 -24.92 17.22 -8.21
C GLY A 146 -23.71 16.78 -9.02
N ALA A 147 -23.85 16.38 -10.29
CA ALA A 147 -22.68 16.16 -11.16
C ALA A 147 -21.90 17.45 -11.49
N GLY A 148 -22.55 18.62 -11.45
CA GLY A 148 -21.93 19.91 -11.82
C GLY A 148 -21.15 20.62 -10.70
N ALA A 149 -21.48 20.37 -9.42
CA ALA A 149 -20.79 20.99 -8.29
C ALA A 149 -19.41 20.37 -8.04
N ALA A 150 -19.27 19.06 -8.26
CA ALA A 150 -18.01 18.34 -8.15
C ALA A 150 -16.97 18.78 -9.20
N GLN A 151 -17.40 19.19 -10.41
CA GLN A 151 -16.50 19.61 -11.49
C GLN A 151 -15.97 21.04 -11.34
N LYS A 152 -16.72 21.97 -10.74
CA LYS A 152 -16.18 23.31 -10.42
C LYS A 152 -15.27 23.28 -9.19
N MET A 153 -15.59 22.45 -8.19
CA MET A 153 -14.62 22.14 -7.11
C MET A 153 -13.33 21.54 -7.69
N SER A 154 -13.38 20.72 -8.74
CA SER A 154 -12.13 20.17 -9.32
C SER A 154 -11.18 21.22 -9.92
N ALA A 155 -11.66 22.39 -10.33
CA ALA A 155 -10.85 23.39 -11.03
C ALA A 155 -10.32 24.49 -10.08
N ASP A 156 -11.14 24.97 -9.14
CA ASP A 156 -10.74 25.96 -8.12
C ASP A 156 -10.26 25.31 -6.82
N SER A 157 -10.54 24.03 -6.59
CA SER A 157 -10.14 23.27 -5.38
C SER A 157 -9.04 22.23 -5.67
N MET A 158 -8.31 22.34 -6.78
CA MET A 158 -6.97 21.73 -6.82
C MET A 158 -6.18 22.36 -5.67
N ALA A 159 -5.98 21.59 -4.59
CA ALA A 159 -5.21 22.01 -3.43
C ALA A 159 -3.92 22.67 -3.93
N PRO A 160 -3.76 24.00 -3.81
CA PRO A 160 -2.84 24.74 -4.68
C PRO A 160 -1.37 24.33 -4.51
N TYR A 161 -1.03 23.60 -3.44
CA TYR A 161 0.37 23.33 -3.11
C TYR A 161 0.74 21.84 -3.19
N ALA A 162 -0.22 20.91 -3.17
CA ALA A 162 0.07 19.48 -3.14
C ALA A 162 0.00 18.79 -4.51
N PHE A 163 -0.90 19.26 -5.37
CA PHE A 163 -1.18 18.63 -6.65
C PHE A 163 -1.31 19.73 -7.70
N GLY A 164 -0.34 19.85 -8.62
CA GLY A 164 -0.35 20.92 -9.61
C GLY A 164 0.97 21.06 -10.38
N ARG A 165 1.02 22.04 -11.29
CA ARG A 165 2.26 22.43 -11.99
C ARG A 165 3.05 23.35 -11.09
N ASN A 166 4.27 22.97 -10.74
CA ASN A 166 5.15 23.76 -9.88
C ASN A 166 6.32 24.34 -10.69
N GLU A 167 6.70 25.56 -10.36
CA GLU A 167 7.93 26.22 -10.78
C GLU A 167 8.79 26.45 -9.53
N PHE A 168 9.99 25.87 -9.53
CA PHE A 168 10.88 25.91 -8.38
C PHE A 168 11.95 26.99 -8.56
N SER A 169 12.22 27.72 -7.48
CA SER A 169 13.35 28.64 -7.36
C SER A 169 14.12 28.34 -6.07
N SER A 170 15.40 28.67 -6.03
CA SER A 170 16.23 28.49 -4.84
C SER A 170 17.37 29.50 -4.80
N SER A 171 17.94 29.70 -3.61
CA SER A 171 19.19 30.44 -3.45
C SER A 171 20.03 29.83 -2.33
N GLY A 172 21.36 29.92 -2.45
CA GLY A 172 22.28 29.48 -1.39
C GLY A 172 22.51 27.98 -1.26
N LEU A 173 22.04 27.16 -2.21
CA LEU A 173 22.30 25.71 -2.22
C LEU A 173 23.77 25.39 -2.53
N GLY A 174 24.30 24.38 -1.85
CA GLY A 174 25.65 23.88 -2.05
C GLY A 174 25.84 23.21 -3.41
N THR A 175 27.02 23.41 -4.01
CA THR A 175 27.40 22.79 -5.31
C THR A 175 28.39 21.64 -5.16
N THR A 176 28.62 21.16 -3.93
CA THR A 176 29.59 20.10 -3.64
C THR A 176 28.88 18.74 -3.64
N SER A 177 29.38 17.80 -4.44
CA SER A 177 29.01 16.38 -4.37
C SER A 177 29.81 15.65 -3.29
N GLY A 178 29.42 14.42 -2.96
CA GLY A 178 30.09 13.65 -1.92
C GLY A 178 29.77 12.16 -1.96
N THR A 179 29.92 11.51 -0.81
CA THR A 179 29.53 10.13 -0.58
C THR A 179 28.72 10.02 0.70
N ALA A 180 27.74 9.12 0.74
CA ALA A 180 26.96 8.81 1.92
C ALA A 180 26.63 7.32 2.00
N ALA A 181 26.52 6.80 3.21
CA ALA A 181 26.23 5.39 3.44
C ALA A 181 24.81 5.03 2.95
N GLY A 182 24.69 3.83 2.37
CA GLY A 182 23.42 3.19 2.06
C GLY A 182 23.26 1.90 2.85
N TYR A 183 22.01 1.52 3.06
CA TYR A 183 21.63 0.32 3.78
C TYR A 183 20.55 -0.43 3.00
N GLY A 184 20.29 -1.67 3.39
CA GLY A 184 19.18 -2.47 2.87
C GLY A 184 18.57 -3.29 3.98
N TYR A 185 17.29 -3.63 3.82
CA TYR A 185 16.66 -4.62 4.66
C TYR A 185 17.12 -6.03 4.24
N ASP A 186 17.49 -6.89 5.19
CA ASP A 186 17.77 -8.31 4.97
C ASP A 186 16.62 -9.20 5.50
N PRO A 187 15.54 -9.35 4.72
CA PRO A 187 14.42 -10.20 5.12
C PRO A 187 14.76 -11.69 5.08
N ARG A 188 15.77 -12.10 4.30
CA ARG A 188 16.11 -13.52 4.12
C ARG A 188 16.81 -14.08 5.35
N ALA A 189 17.67 -13.31 6.00
CA ALA A 189 18.30 -13.72 7.25
C ALA A 189 17.26 -13.92 8.37
N ALA A 190 16.23 -13.07 8.42
CA ALA A 190 15.22 -13.08 9.49
C ALA A 190 14.03 -14.01 9.23
N SER A 191 13.74 -14.40 7.97
CA SER A 191 12.56 -15.21 7.61
C SER A 191 12.77 -16.70 7.89
N ASN A 192 12.63 -17.07 9.15
CA ASN A 192 12.73 -18.45 9.62
C ASN A 192 11.77 -18.73 10.79
N VAL A 193 11.56 -20.01 11.09
CA VAL A 193 10.62 -20.48 12.12
C VAL A 193 11.03 -19.97 13.51
N GLU A 194 12.33 -19.89 13.78
CA GLU A 194 12.87 -19.47 15.07
C GLU A 194 12.57 -18.00 15.36
N THR A 195 12.80 -17.10 14.40
CA THR A 195 12.49 -15.67 14.53
C THR A 195 10.98 -15.45 14.69
N VAL A 196 10.17 -16.03 13.82
CA VAL A 196 8.71 -15.83 13.84
C VAL A 196 8.08 -16.46 15.09
N GLY A 197 8.53 -17.66 15.46
CA GLY A 197 8.08 -18.35 16.67
C GLY A 197 8.52 -17.63 17.95
N GLY A 198 9.71 -17.03 17.96
CA GLY A 198 10.20 -16.21 19.06
C GLY A 198 9.34 -14.97 19.30
N LEU A 199 9.01 -14.23 18.23
CA LEU A 199 8.09 -13.09 18.32
C LEU A 199 6.69 -13.53 18.77
N ALA A 200 6.14 -14.58 18.17
CA ALA A 200 4.82 -15.10 18.56
C ALA A 200 4.75 -15.48 20.04
N ALA A 201 5.76 -16.21 20.54
CA ALA A 201 5.83 -16.60 21.94
C ALA A 201 5.93 -15.38 22.88
N ALA A 202 6.68 -14.35 22.50
CA ALA A 202 6.77 -13.12 23.27
C ALA A 202 5.46 -12.31 23.29
N LEU A 203 4.68 -12.40 22.22
CA LEU A 203 3.35 -11.78 22.09
C LEU A 203 2.23 -12.64 22.69
N GLY A 204 2.53 -13.82 23.23
CA GLY A 204 1.53 -14.72 23.80
C GLY A 204 0.66 -15.44 22.75
N VAL A 205 1.08 -15.46 21.48
CA VAL A 205 0.37 -16.16 20.40
C VAL A 205 0.69 -17.65 20.46
N GLU A 206 -0.31 -18.48 20.72
CA GLU A 206 -0.15 -19.93 20.73
C GLU A 206 -0.08 -20.51 19.31
N GLY A 207 0.75 -21.55 19.13
CA GLY A 207 0.84 -22.31 17.89
C GLY A 207 2.24 -22.36 17.31
N THR A 208 2.37 -23.04 16.18
CA THR A 208 3.63 -23.18 15.44
C THR A 208 3.57 -22.30 14.19
N PRO A 209 4.65 -21.57 13.84
CA PRO A 209 4.71 -20.85 12.58
C PRO A 209 4.47 -21.75 11.36
N VAL A 210 3.53 -21.35 10.50
CA VAL A 210 3.22 -22.00 9.24
C VAL A 210 3.45 -21.02 8.10
N LEU A 211 4.25 -21.41 7.11
CA LEU A 211 4.44 -20.61 5.89
C LEU A 211 3.41 -21.03 4.83
N ALA A 212 2.54 -20.11 4.43
CA ALA A 212 1.56 -20.31 3.38
C ALA A 212 1.22 -18.98 2.69
N ASN A 213 0.89 -19.02 1.40
CA ASN A 213 0.37 -17.85 0.66
C ASN A 213 1.24 -16.59 0.72
N GLY A 214 2.57 -16.72 0.83
CA GLY A 214 3.48 -15.58 0.89
C GLY A 214 3.63 -14.94 2.28
N SER A 215 3.15 -15.59 3.35
CA SER A 215 3.35 -15.14 4.73
C SER A 215 3.57 -16.31 5.69
N TRP A 216 4.18 -16.00 6.83
CA TRP A 216 4.12 -16.84 8.02
C TRP A 216 2.90 -16.48 8.85
N THR A 217 2.23 -17.46 9.41
CA THR A 217 1.12 -17.26 10.35
C THR A 217 1.31 -18.07 11.63
N VAL A 218 0.91 -17.48 12.76
CA VAL A 218 0.84 -18.12 14.08
C VAL A 218 -0.47 -17.70 14.75
N GLY A 219 -1.07 -18.57 15.56
CA GLY A 219 -2.35 -18.28 16.21
C GLY A 219 -3.57 -18.51 15.32
N SER A 220 -4.75 -18.21 15.87
CA SER A 220 -6.00 -18.49 15.17
C SER A 220 -6.20 -17.58 13.97
N GLN A 221 -6.72 -18.15 12.88
CA GLN A 221 -7.03 -17.44 11.65
C GLN A 221 -8.53 -17.13 11.51
N ASP A 222 -9.34 -17.52 12.49
CA ASP A 222 -10.79 -17.27 12.52
C ASP A 222 -11.17 -15.98 13.25
N GLY A 223 -10.18 -15.23 13.76
CA GLY A 223 -10.39 -13.97 14.48
C GLY A 223 -10.91 -14.13 15.91
N THR A 224 -10.83 -15.33 16.51
CA THR A 224 -11.31 -15.56 17.88
C THR A 224 -10.24 -15.44 18.97
N SER A 225 -8.96 -15.38 18.59
CA SER A 225 -7.83 -15.27 19.51
C SER A 225 -6.65 -14.57 18.85
N ALA A 226 -5.63 -14.25 19.66
CA ALA A 226 -4.42 -13.61 19.21
C ALA A 226 -3.80 -14.31 17.99
N SER A 227 -3.36 -13.49 17.04
CA SER A 227 -2.75 -13.96 15.80
C SER A 227 -1.57 -13.09 15.40
N LEU A 228 -0.59 -13.71 14.76
CA LEU A 228 0.58 -13.05 14.17
C LEU A 228 0.67 -13.46 12.70
N THR A 229 0.78 -12.47 11.83
CA THR A 229 1.12 -12.66 10.42
C THR A 229 2.43 -11.95 10.11
N VAL A 230 3.31 -12.58 9.33
CA VAL A 230 4.57 -12.00 8.87
C VAL A 230 4.66 -12.16 7.35
N GLY A 231 4.62 -11.07 6.60
CA GLY A 231 4.68 -11.08 5.14
C GLY A 231 6.10 -11.35 4.62
N LEU A 232 6.23 -12.09 3.52
CA LEU A 232 7.51 -12.27 2.81
C LEU A 232 7.84 -11.07 1.89
N ASP A 233 7.63 -9.86 2.39
CA ASP A 233 8.01 -8.61 1.71
C ASP A 233 9.46 -8.20 2.03
N GLY A 234 9.93 -7.13 1.39
CA GLY A 234 11.29 -6.64 1.53
C GLY A 234 11.68 -6.19 2.94
N THR A 235 10.71 -5.96 3.82
CA THR A 235 10.93 -5.58 5.23
C THR A 235 10.64 -6.70 6.22
N LEU A 236 10.15 -7.85 5.72
CA LEU A 236 9.58 -8.92 6.52
C LEU A 236 8.55 -8.34 7.51
N SER A 237 7.59 -7.57 6.99
CA SER A 237 6.61 -6.86 7.82
C SER A 237 5.79 -7.83 8.65
N PHE A 238 5.46 -7.46 9.88
CA PHE A 238 4.58 -8.24 10.75
C PHE A 238 3.36 -7.44 11.18
N SER A 239 2.26 -8.16 11.41
CA SER A 239 1.05 -7.66 12.04
C SER A 239 0.61 -8.64 13.13
N PHE A 240 0.39 -8.10 14.32
CA PHE A 240 -0.16 -8.79 15.47
C PHE A 240 -1.51 -8.16 15.83
N TYR A 241 -2.46 -9.01 16.22
CA TYR A 241 -3.76 -8.58 16.70
C TYR A 241 -4.32 -9.56 17.72
N ASP A 242 -4.81 -9.06 18.85
CA ASP A 242 -5.58 -9.83 19.83
C ASP A 242 -7.04 -9.33 19.90
N PRO A 243 -7.99 -10.02 19.24
CA PRO A 243 -9.40 -9.65 19.25
C PRO A 243 -10.04 -9.76 20.63
N THR A 244 -9.44 -10.49 21.59
CA THR A 244 -10.00 -10.62 22.94
C THR A 244 -9.81 -9.36 23.78
N LEU A 245 -8.92 -8.46 23.36
CA LEU A 245 -8.61 -7.20 24.01
C LEU A 245 -9.25 -6.00 23.30
N ASP A 246 -10.03 -6.25 22.23
CA ASP A 246 -10.65 -5.21 21.41
C ASP A 246 -11.85 -4.57 22.15
N PRO A 247 -11.74 -3.31 22.60
CA PRO A 247 -12.80 -2.66 23.37
C PRO A 247 -14.03 -2.32 22.51
N TRP A 248 -13.95 -2.49 21.19
CA TRP A 248 -15.06 -2.33 20.25
C TRP A 248 -15.73 -3.65 19.87
N SER A 249 -15.22 -4.80 20.34
CA SER A 249 -15.79 -6.12 20.10
C SER A 249 -16.96 -6.42 21.06
N CYS A 250 -18.12 -5.80 20.87
CA CYS A 250 -19.30 -6.14 21.67
C CYS A 250 -19.92 -7.47 21.21
N PRO A 251 -20.20 -8.43 22.12
CA PRO A 251 -21.08 -9.54 21.80
C PRO A 251 -22.47 -8.99 21.43
N ALA A 252 -23.13 -9.59 20.44
CA ALA A 252 -24.52 -9.29 20.13
C ALA A 252 -25.36 -9.65 21.36
N ASN A 253 -25.70 -8.66 22.18
CA ASN A 253 -26.64 -8.82 23.28
C ASN A 253 -28.05 -8.94 22.69
N GLY A 254 -28.37 -10.14 22.22
CA GLY A 254 -29.72 -10.60 21.94
C GLY A 254 -30.00 -11.78 22.87
N ASP A 255 -30.86 -11.56 23.85
CA ASP A 255 -31.38 -12.59 24.73
C ASP A 255 -32.11 -13.67 23.92
N GLY A 256 -31.44 -14.81 23.76
CA GLY A 256 -32.05 -16.02 23.24
C GLY A 256 -33.18 -16.50 24.14
N SER A 257 -34.39 -15.96 23.96
CA SER A 257 -35.62 -16.64 24.35
C SER A 257 -35.91 -17.74 23.33
N THR A 258 -35.33 -18.91 23.58
CA THR A 258 -35.83 -20.25 23.23
C THR A 258 -36.81 -20.35 22.05
N GLY A 259 -36.27 -20.71 20.87
CA GLY A 259 -37.04 -21.21 19.74
C GLY A 259 -36.16 -22.10 18.87
N SER A 260 -36.28 -23.42 19.07
CA SER A 260 -35.56 -24.44 18.31
C SER A 260 -35.70 -24.28 16.79
N GLY A 261 -34.59 -24.09 16.07
CA GLY A 261 -34.53 -24.35 14.63
C GLY A 261 -33.42 -23.62 13.87
N GLY A 262 -32.34 -24.35 13.56
CA GLY A 262 -31.53 -24.27 12.34
C GLY A 262 -31.17 -22.90 11.75
N ILE A 263 -29.88 -22.60 11.76
CA ILE A 263 -29.24 -21.53 10.97
C ILE A 263 -29.60 -21.68 9.48
N VAL A 264 -30.18 -20.63 8.89
CA VAL A 264 -29.99 -20.29 7.47
C VAL A 264 -29.88 -18.77 7.39
N GLY A 265 -28.82 -18.27 6.74
CA GLY A 265 -28.64 -16.85 6.48
C GLY A 265 -29.85 -16.24 5.78
N GLY A 266 -30.25 -15.05 6.22
CA GLY A 266 -31.30 -14.25 5.62
C GLY A 266 -31.14 -12.81 6.07
N ASP A 267 -30.94 -11.94 5.09
CA ASP A 267 -31.05 -10.49 5.02
C ASP A 267 -31.23 -9.70 6.32
N ALA A 268 -30.46 -8.61 6.44
CA ALA A 268 -30.75 -7.54 7.39
C ALA A 268 -32.25 -7.21 7.32
N VAL A 269 -32.97 -7.59 8.36
CA VAL A 269 -34.41 -7.38 8.44
C VAL A 269 -34.61 -5.88 8.61
N ASP A 270 -35.19 -5.25 7.59
CA ASP A 270 -35.62 -3.86 7.67
C ASP A 270 -36.67 -3.77 8.80
N PRO A 271 -36.44 -3.01 9.89
CA PRO A 271 -37.40 -2.87 10.97
C PRO A 271 -38.73 -2.25 10.51
N ALA A 272 -38.82 -1.75 9.27
CA ALA A 272 -40.07 -1.29 8.66
C ALA A 272 -41.00 -2.43 8.17
N THR A 273 -40.53 -3.68 8.02
CA THR A 273 -41.32 -4.78 7.43
C THR A 273 -41.78 -5.87 8.40
N ASP A 274 -41.35 -5.86 9.67
CA ASP A 274 -41.84 -6.77 10.71
C ASP A 274 -42.40 -6.02 11.93
N PRO A 275 -43.74 -5.98 12.12
CA PRO A 275 -44.39 -5.28 13.23
C PRO A 275 -44.22 -5.97 14.60
N SER A 276 -43.49 -7.10 14.67
CA SER A 276 -43.16 -7.80 15.92
C SER A 276 -41.81 -7.41 16.53
N ILE A 277 -41.00 -6.59 15.84
CA ILE A 277 -39.77 -6.01 16.37
C ILE A 277 -40.06 -4.56 16.79
N GLU A 278 -39.94 -4.25 18.09
CA GLU A 278 -39.97 -2.84 18.52
C GLU A 278 -38.78 -2.11 17.87
N PRO A 279 -39.01 -0.98 17.15
CA PRO A 279 -37.92 -0.20 16.59
C PRO A 279 -37.20 0.55 17.72
N GLY A 280 -36.20 -0.11 18.29
CA GLY A 280 -35.32 0.33 19.36
C GLY A 280 -34.80 -0.91 20.09
N ILE A 281 -33.52 -1.16 20.29
CA ILE A 281 -32.35 -0.31 20.38
C ILE A 281 -31.18 -1.25 19.99
N VAL A 282 -30.57 -1.08 18.82
CA VAL A 282 -29.18 -1.54 18.67
C VAL A 282 -28.35 -0.45 19.35
N GLU A 283 -28.10 -0.62 20.64
CA GLU A 283 -27.27 0.33 21.37
C GLU A 283 -25.88 0.26 20.73
N PRO A 284 -25.37 1.34 20.12
CA PRO A 284 -24.07 1.30 19.47
C PRO A 284 -23.04 0.91 20.54
N CYS A 285 -22.26 -0.14 20.28
CA CYS A 285 -21.19 -0.59 21.15
C CYS A 285 -20.34 0.62 21.58
N GLN A 286 -20.53 1.08 22.81
CA GLN A 286 -19.72 2.15 23.37
C GLN A 286 -18.58 1.48 24.12
N PRO A 287 -17.33 1.67 23.66
CA PRO A 287 -16.20 1.12 24.38
C PRO A 287 -16.14 1.75 25.78
N THR A 288 -15.85 0.93 26.78
CA THR A 288 -15.67 1.37 28.17
C THR A 288 -14.22 1.24 28.58
N GLY A 289 -13.76 2.10 29.49
CA GLY A 289 -12.40 2.08 30.00
C GLY A 289 -11.69 3.40 29.78
N THR A 290 -10.40 3.43 30.09
CA THR A 290 -9.54 4.60 29.87
C THR A 290 -8.29 4.21 29.14
N ALA A 291 -7.87 5.03 28.17
CA ALA A 291 -6.61 4.83 27.48
C ALA A 291 -5.43 4.71 28.48
N PRO A 292 -4.52 3.74 28.27
CA PRO A 292 -3.30 3.60 29.08
C PRO A 292 -2.43 4.86 29.10
N SER A 293 -1.49 4.89 30.06
CA SER A 293 -0.49 5.97 30.13
C SER A 293 0.48 5.93 28.95
N GLU A 294 1.14 7.06 28.68
CA GLU A 294 2.15 7.18 27.63
C GLU A 294 3.31 6.21 27.84
N ALA A 295 3.81 6.16 29.07
CA ALA A 295 4.89 5.26 29.45
C ALA A 295 4.49 3.79 29.24
N THR A 296 3.25 3.42 29.57
CA THR A 296 2.74 2.05 29.35
C THR A 296 2.74 1.68 27.87
N ALA A 297 2.28 2.57 27.00
CA ALA A 297 2.24 2.31 25.55
C ALA A 297 3.67 2.22 24.96
N ILE A 298 4.57 3.11 25.38
CA ILE A 298 5.97 3.08 24.96
C ILE A 298 6.67 1.81 25.46
N ASP A 299 6.50 1.42 26.72
CA ASP A 299 7.10 0.23 27.32
C ASP A 299 6.62 -1.06 26.64
N ALA A 300 5.34 -1.12 26.23
CA ALA A 300 4.81 -2.21 25.43
C ALA A 300 5.53 -2.30 24.08
N LEU A 301 5.66 -1.19 23.35
CA LEU A 301 6.36 -1.17 22.07
C LEU A 301 7.86 -1.52 22.19
N ARG A 302 8.53 -1.04 23.25
CA ARG A 302 9.91 -1.43 23.58
C ARG A 302 10.06 -2.93 23.80
N SER A 303 9.08 -3.54 24.47
CA SER A 303 9.05 -4.97 24.74
C SER A 303 8.89 -5.76 23.44
N VAL A 304 8.03 -5.32 22.52
CA VAL A 304 7.89 -5.91 21.18
C VAL A 304 9.19 -5.81 20.39
N ILE A 305 9.83 -4.64 20.36
CA ILE A 305 11.13 -4.45 19.68
C ILE A 305 12.19 -5.39 20.26
N SER A 306 12.31 -5.45 21.59
CA SER A 306 13.27 -6.31 22.28
C SER A 306 13.02 -7.80 22.02
N ALA A 307 11.75 -8.21 21.88
CA ALA A 307 11.37 -9.59 21.56
C ALA A 307 11.87 -10.04 20.18
N THR A 308 12.08 -9.10 19.26
CA THR A 308 12.68 -9.38 17.94
C THR A 308 14.21 -9.44 17.96
N GLY A 309 14.82 -9.32 19.15
CA GLY A 309 16.28 -9.28 19.33
C GLY A 309 16.92 -7.93 19.02
N ARG A 310 16.11 -6.88 18.81
CA ARG A 310 16.59 -5.52 18.51
C ARG A 310 16.80 -4.72 19.78
N ASP A 311 17.75 -3.80 19.73
CA ASP A 311 17.97 -2.82 20.79
C ASP A 311 16.87 -1.75 20.76
N ALA A 312 16.03 -1.72 21.79
CA ALA A 312 14.99 -0.71 21.93
C ALA A 312 15.55 0.71 22.14
N ASP A 313 16.82 0.87 22.58
CA ASP A 313 17.46 2.18 22.70
C ASP A 313 17.90 2.75 21.33
N ALA A 314 17.92 1.92 20.28
CA ALA A 314 18.22 2.34 18.90
C ALA A 314 17.01 2.96 18.16
N PHE A 315 15.94 3.27 18.89
CA PHE A 315 14.71 3.82 18.36
C PHE A 315 14.34 5.12 19.07
N GLU A 316 13.68 6.02 18.35
CA GLU A 316 13.02 7.19 18.93
C GLU A 316 11.52 6.95 19.02
N TYR A 317 10.91 7.33 20.14
CA TYR A 317 9.52 6.98 20.46
C TYR A 317 8.64 8.22 20.54
N THR A 318 7.37 8.05 20.16
CA THR A 318 6.29 8.97 20.51
C THR A 318 5.05 8.17 20.88
N SER A 319 4.12 8.79 21.60
CA SER A 319 2.81 8.19 21.84
C SER A 319 1.74 9.27 21.90
N GLN A 320 0.59 8.94 21.35
CA GLN A 320 -0.53 9.86 21.19
C GLN A 320 -1.83 9.22 21.66
N THR A 321 -2.73 10.08 22.11
CA THR A 321 -4.08 9.72 22.50
C THR A 321 -4.99 10.91 22.23
N TRP A 322 -6.28 10.68 22.05
CA TRP A 322 -7.28 11.72 21.88
C TRP A 322 -8.30 11.69 23.01
N GLU A 323 -9.05 12.77 23.16
CA GLU A 323 -10.11 12.85 24.17
C GLU A 323 -11.16 11.77 23.92
N GLY A 324 -11.48 10.99 24.96
CA GLY A 324 -12.43 9.87 24.88
C GLY A 324 -11.84 8.57 24.33
N SER A 325 -10.53 8.50 24.06
CA SER A 325 -9.90 7.25 23.64
C SER A 325 -9.86 6.22 24.79
N VAL A 326 -10.14 4.96 24.45
CA VAL A 326 -10.04 3.80 25.36
C VAL A 326 -8.76 3.00 25.15
N THR A 327 -8.03 3.30 24.07
CA THR A 327 -6.71 2.77 23.75
C THR A 327 -5.70 3.90 23.57
N ARG A 328 -4.42 3.55 23.60
CA ARG A 328 -3.32 4.46 23.33
C ARG A 328 -2.35 3.86 22.32
N THR A 329 -1.95 4.67 21.34
CA THR A 329 -0.98 4.27 20.32
C THR A 329 0.41 4.78 20.68
N ALA A 330 1.43 3.94 20.50
CA ALA A 330 2.84 4.30 20.51
C ALA A 330 3.44 4.03 19.14
N GLN A 331 4.40 4.85 18.76
CA GLN A 331 5.20 4.69 17.55
C GLN A 331 6.69 4.73 17.88
N ALA A 332 7.50 4.00 17.12
CA ALA A 332 8.95 3.95 17.27
C ALA A 332 9.62 3.98 15.90
N TRP A 333 10.58 4.87 15.71
CA TRP A 333 11.36 4.98 14.47
C TRP A 333 12.78 4.48 14.71
N PRO A 334 13.28 3.50 13.93
CA PRO A 334 14.69 3.12 13.98
C PRO A 334 15.57 4.34 13.70
N VAL A 335 16.67 4.49 14.43
CA VAL A 335 17.64 5.58 14.25
C VAL A 335 18.96 5.02 13.75
N ILE A 336 19.42 5.50 12.60
CA ILE A 336 20.72 5.17 12.02
C ILE A 336 21.48 6.48 11.83
N ASP A 337 22.71 6.55 12.36
CA ASP A 337 23.58 7.72 12.27
C ASP A 337 22.90 9.05 12.65
N GLY A 338 22.05 8.99 13.68
CA GLY A 338 21.31 10.14 14.19
C GLY A 338 20.10 10.55 13.34
N GLN A 339 19.63 9.68 12.44
CA GLN A 339 18.48 9.94 11.57
C GLN A 339 17.42 8.86 11.72
N ARG A 340 16.16 9.27 11.82
CA ARG A 340 15.03 8.34 11.81
C ARG A 340 14.85 7.76 10.41
N LEU A 341 14.50 6.48 10.34
CA LEU A 341 13.99 5.86 9.12
C LEU A 341 12.48 6.11 8.99
N ASP A 342 11.96 6.10 7.76
CA ASP A 342 10.54 6.32 7.45
C ASP A 342 9.64 5.09 7.74
N GLN A 343 10.24 3.95 8.11
CA GLN A 343 9.53 2.73 8.51
C GLN A 343 9.34 2.68 10.03
N SER A 344 8.26 3.29 10.54
CA SER A 344 7.93 3.22 11.97
C SER A 344 7.36 1.86 12.37
N TRP A 345 7.57 1.51 13.63
CA TRP A 345 6.83 0.47 14.33
C TRP A 345 5.71 1.12 15.09
N THR A 346 4.59 0.42 15.21
CA THR A 346 3.40 0.93 15.90
C THR A 346 2.88 -0.15 16.85
N ALA A 347 2.41 0.27 18.02
CA ALA A 347 1.67 -0.58 18.94
C ALA A 347 0.45 0.18 19.46
N GLU A 348 -0.69 -0.50 19.54
CA GLU A 348 -1.88 0.01 20.21
C GLU A 348 -2.13 -0.82 21.47
N VAL A 349 -2.38 -0.14 22.57
CA VAL A 349 -2.50 -0.75 23.89
C VAL A 349 -3.84 -0.34 24.49
N SER A 350 -4.60 -1.34 24.95
CA SER A 350 -5.81 -1.17 25.76
C SER A 350 -5.46 -1.27 27.25
N GLU A 351 -6.42 -1.05 28.13
CA GLU A 351 -6.23 -1.25 29.57
C GLU A 351 -5.84 -2.70 29.91
N GLU A 352 -6.23 -3.66 29.07
CA GLU A 352 -6.03 -5.09 29.29
C GLU A 352 -4.71 -5.60 28.69
N GLY A 353 -4.12 -4.90 27.72
CA GLY A 353 -2.83 -5.28 27.14
C GLY A 353 -2.56 -4.73 25.74
N LEU A 354 -1.59 -5.34 25.07
CA LEU A 354 -1.24 -5.01 23.69
C LEU A 354 -2.34 -5.52 22.76
N LEU A 355 -3.09 -4.60 22.15
CA LEU A 355 -4.20 -4.91 21.25
C LEU A 355 -3.69 -5.26 19.85
N ASN A 356 -2.79 -4.45 19.31
CA ASN A 356 -2.16 -4.71 18.03
C ASN A 356 -0.72 -4.17 17.99
N ALA A 357 0.08 -4.71 17.09
CA ALA A 357 1.42 -4.23 16.82
C ALA A 357 1.80 -4.50 15.36
N TYR A 358 2.57 -3.57 14.79
CA TYR A 358 3.04 -3.61 13.41
C TYR A 358 4.50 -3.14 13.35
N GLY A 359 5.29 -3.75 12.48
CA GLY A 359 6.69 -3.37 12.29
C GLY A 359 7.40 -4.23 11.24
N ALA A 360 8.72 -4.14 11.20
CA ALA A 360 9.56 -4.80 10.21
C ALA A 360 10.58 -5.74 10.88
N LEU A 361 10.54 -7.05 10.61
CA LEU A 361 11.48 -8.00 11.20
C LEU A 361 12.85 -8.02 10.51
N ALA A 362 12.94 -7.60 9.24
CA ALA A 362 14.20 -7.59 8.50
C ALA A 362 15.19 -6.59 9.09
N GLU A 363 16.40 -7.04 9.41
CA GLU A 363 17.47 -6.17 9.92
C GLU A 363 17.92 -5.18 8.84
N VAL A 364 18.27 -3.96 9.25
CA VAL A 364 18.86 -2.98 8.34
C VAL A 364 20.37 -3.15 8.37
N VAL A 365 20.95 -3.54 7.23
CA VAL A 365 22.37 -3.84 7.09
C VAL A 365 23.06 -2.84 6.17
N PRO A 366 24.31 -2.42 6.45
CA PRO A 366 25.06 -1.54 5.55
C PRO A 366 25.38 -2.26 4.24
N ILE A 367 25.17 -1.59 3.10
CA ILE A 367 25.46 -2.13 1.76
C ILE A 367 26.60 -1.37 1.05
N GLY A 368 27.17 -0.37 1.71
CA GLY A 368 28.29 0.43 1.23
C GLY A 368 27.92 1.90 0.98
N ASP A 369 28.86 2.66 0.44
CA ASP A 369 28.68 4.08 0.18
C ASP A 369 28.17 4.34 -1.24
N TYR A 370 27.24 5.27 -1.37
CA TYR A 370 26.80 5.83 -2.64
C TYR A 370 27.49 7.17 -2.90
N GLU A 371 27.88 7.38 -4.16
CA GLU A 371 28.13 8.74 -4.66
C GLU A 371 26.82 9.52 -4.59
N ILE A 372 26.87 10.75 -4.07
CA ILE A 372 25.70 11.63 -3.99
C ILE A 372 25.94 12.90 -4.79
N VAL A 373 24.85 13.43 -5.35
CA VAL A 373 24.87 14.71 -6.06
C VAL A 373 24.92 15.89 -5.09
N SER A 374 25.25 17.07 -5.60
CA SER A 374 25.17 18.31 -4.83
C SER A 374 23.72 18.71 -4.53
N GLU A 375 23.50 19.56 -3.52
CA GLU A 375 22.17 20.13 -3.23
C GLU A 375 21.60 20.85 -4.46
N GLN A 376 22.43 21.59 -5.20
CA GLN A 376 22.03 22.27 -6.43
C GLN A 376 21.54 21.28 -7.52
N THR A 377 22.26 20.18 -7.71
CA THR A 377 21.85 19.13 -8.67
C THR A 377 20.60 18.41 -8.20
N ALA A 378 20.45 18.14 -6.90
CA ALA A 378 19.22 17.57 -6.35
C ALA A 378 18.03 18.52 -6.50
N PHE A 379 18.23 19.83 -6.37
CA PHE A 379 17.20 20.82 -6.64
C PHE A 379 16.75 20.78 -8.11
N GLU A 380 17.67 20.63 -9.06
CA GLU A 380 17.31 20.45 -10.48
C GLU A 380 16.43 19.21 -10.70
N ARG A 381 16.63 18.14 -9.90
CA ARG A 381 15.79 16.93 -9.95
C ARG A 381 14.34 17.18 -9.51
N LEU A 382 14.04 18.25 -8.77
CA LEU A 382 12.65 18.58 -8.39
C LEU A 382 11.75 18.80 -9.61
N SER A 383 12.33 19.24 -10.73
CA SER A 383 11.62 19.48 -11.99
C SER A 383 11.77 18.35 -13.01
N ASP A 384 12.53 17.30 -12.68
CA ASP A 384 12.79 16.17 -13.58
C ASP A 384 11.82 15.01 -13.27
N PRO A 385 10.92 14.65 -14.20
CA PRO A 385 9.94 13.59 -14.00
C PRO A 385 10.54 12.23 -13.65
N ARG A 386 11.80 11.96 -14.00
CA ARG A 386 12.47 10.68 -13.70
C ARG A 386 12.67 10.45 -12.21
N PHE A 387 12.79 11.52 -11.43
CA PHE A 387 13.03 11.45 -9.99
C PHE A 387 11.75 11.63 -9.18
N GLY A 388 10.65 11.99 -9.85
CA GLY A 388 9.31 12.00 -9.29
C GLY A 388 9.20 12.78 -7.99
N ALA A 389 9.74 13.99 -7.93
CA ALA A 389 9.73 14.81 -6.72
C ALA A 389 8.35 14.89 -6.07
N GLN A 390 8.31 14.56 -4.79
CA GLN A 390 7.07 14.51 -4.04
C GLN A 390 7.07 15.58 -2.96
N MET A 391 5.93 16.25 -2.80
CA MET A 391 5.69 17.01 -1.58
C MET A 391 5.32 15.99 -0.48
N THR A 392 6.12 15.95 0.57
CA THR A 392 5.97 15.04 1.70
C THR A 392 5.34 15.73 2.91
N ALA A 393 5.28 17.06 2.89
CA ALA A 393 4.55 17.87 3.88
C ALA A 393 3.84 19.06 3.27
N LEU A 394 2.60 19.28 3.68
CA LEU A 394 1.87 20.52 3.36
C LEU A 394 2.54 21.75 4.01
N PRO A 395 2.46 22.93 3.39
CA PRO A 395 2.88 24.19 4.02
C PRO A 395 2.15 24.46 5.35
N ILE A 396 2.80 25.22 6.25
CA ILE A 396 2.34 25.44 7.64
C ILE A 396 0.92 26.00 7.69
N LEU A 397 0.61 26.99 6.84
CA LEU A 397 -0.72 27.63 6.79
C LEU A 397 -1.85 26.62 6.56
N TYR A 398 -1.60 25.56 5.78
CA TYR A 398 -2.58 24.51 5.51
C TYR A 398 -2.65 23.49 6.66
N ARG A 399 -1.52 23.16 7.28
CA ARG A 399 -1.46 22.23 8.43
C ARG A 399 -2.18 22.79 9.65
N GLU A 400 -2.09 24.09 9.89
CA GLU A 400 -2.72 24.75 11.05
C GLU A 400 -4.20 25.06 10.83
N GLY A 401 -4.80 24.62 9.72
CA GLY A 401 -6.18 24.92 9.38
C GLY A 401 -6.44 26.41 9.14
N ALA A 402 -5.42 27.27 9.07
CA ALA A 402 -5.56 28.71 8.88
C ALA A 402 -6.15 29.08 7.50
N VAL A 403 -6.21 28.12 6.57
CA VAL A 403 -6.88 28.27 5.27
C VAL A 403 -8.38 27.90 5.32
N THR A 404 -8.94 27.51 6.48
CA THR A 404 -10.41 27.37 6.61
C THR A 404 -11.14 28.71 6.51
N ASP A 405 -10.44 29.85 6.62
CA ASP A 405 -11.03 31.19 6.54
C ASP A 405 -10.83 31.86 5.16
N ALA A 406 -10.14 31.18 4.24
CA ALA A 406 -10.08 31.54 2.81
C ALA A 406 -11.00 30.64 1.96
N THR A 407 -11.94 29.91 2.58
CA THR A 407 -13.11 29.45 1.84
C THR A 407 -13.92 30.69 1.52
N THR A 408 -13.65 31.30 0.35
CA THR A 408 -14.65 32.12 -0.32
C THR A 408 -15.96 31.35 -0.20
N GLU A 409 -16.94 31.88 0.54
CA GLU A 409 -18.20 31.18 0.82
C GLU A 409 -18.68 30.60 -0.51
N TRP A 410 -18.74 29.27 -0.58
CA TRP A 410 -19.06 28.62 -1.84
C TRP A 410 -20.51 28.93 -2.15
N VAL A 411 -20.72 29.91 -3.03
CA VAL A 411 -22.04 30.21 -3.56
C VAL A 411 -22.29 29.23 -4.70
N PRO A 412 -23.31 28.35 -4.60
CA PRO A 412 -23.69 27.49 -5.69
C PRO A 412 -23.94 28.33 -6.94
N PRO A 413 -23.31 28.01 -8.09
CA PRO A 413 -23.56 28.78 -9.30
C PRO A 413 -25.03 28.68 -9.68
N THR A 414 -25.69 29.83 -9.84
CA THR A 414 -27.10 29.89 -10.25
C THR A 414 -27.29 29.68 -11.76
N GLU A 415 -26.20 29.70 -12.52
CA GLU A 415 -26.18 29.44 -13.96
C GLU A 415 -24.91 28.67 -14.39
N PRO A 416 -24.98 27.90 -15.50
CA PRO A 416 -23.80 27.31 -16.12
C PRO A 416 -22.76 28.38 -16.52
N PRO A 417 -21.46 28.03 -16.64
CA PRO A 417 -20.48 28.92 -17.24
C PRO A 417 -20.94 29.42 -18.61
N ALA A 418 -20.71 30.69 -18.90
CA ALA A 418 -20.92 31.22 -20.23
C ALA A 418 -20.10 30.44 -21.27
N ALA A 419 -20.64 30.28 -22.47
CA ALA A 419 -19.90 29.65 -23.56
C ALA A 419 -18.59 30.44 -23.83
N PRO A 420 -17.44 29.77 -23.95
CA PRO A 420 -16.19 30.46 -24.22
C PRO A 420 -16.27 31.19 -25.57
N THR A 421 -15.83 32.43 -25.60
CA THR A 421 -15.73 33.20 -26.83
C THR A 421 -14.48 32.79 -27.62
N SER A 422 -14.48 32.99 -28.93
CA SER A 422 -13.26 32.85 -29.73
C SER A 422 -12.15 33.74 -29.16
N GLY A 423 -10.97 33.17 -28.95
CA GLY A 423 -9.83 33.86 -28.32
C GLY A 423 -9.90 33.98 -26.79
N ALA A 424 -10.80 33.23 -26.12
CA ALA A 424 -10.83 33.19 -24.66
C ALA A 424 -9.47 32.72 -24.08
N SER A 425 -9.01 33.40 -23.03
CA SER A 425 -7.80 33.03 -22.30
C SER A 425 -7.98 31.69 -21.60
N ILE A 426 -7.02 30.79 -21.78
CA ILE A 426 -6.98 29.51 -21.09
C ILE A 426 -6.31 29.73 -19.73
N SER A 427 -7.02 29.43 -18.64
CA SER A 427 -6.43 29.47 -17.30
C SER A 427 -5.43 28.34 -17.15
N TRP A 428 -4.20 28.67 -16.79
CA TRP A 428 -3.09 27.72 -16.64
C TRP A 428 -2.34 27.99 -15.33
N PRO A 429 -2.92 27.64 -14.18
CA PRO A 429 -2.28 27.89 -12.89
C PRO A 429 -0.94 27.15 -12.79
N VAL A 430 0.05 27.84 -12.23
CA VAL A 430 1.40 27.37 -11.91
C VAL A 430 1.77 27.90 -10.52
N ASN A 431 2.26 27.03 -9.66
CA ASN A 431 2.65 27.36 -8.29
C ASN A 431 4.11 27.77 -8.26
N GLN A 432 4.41 28.86 -7.57
CA GLN A 432 5.80 29.30 -7.34
C GLN A 432 6.26 28.72 -5.99
N VAL A 433 7.31 27.91 -6.02
CA VAL A 433 7.89 27.27 -4.82
C VAL A 433 9.31 27.78 -4.65
N GLU A 434 9.56 28.52 -3.57
CA GLU A 434 10.89 29.01 -3.21
C GLU A 434 11.51 28.09 -2.16
N ILE A 435 12.54 27.35 -2.54
CA ILE A 435 13.32 26.48 -1.65
C ILE A 435 14.34 27.32 -0.88
N VAL A 436 14.31 27.23 0.44
CA VAL A 436 15.14 28.02 1.37
C VAL A 436 16.17 27.19 2.13
N SER A 437 15.98 25.88 2.22
CA SER A 437 16.97 24.98 2.83
C SER A 437 16.94 23.60 2.22
N ALA A 438 18.08 22.91 2.30
CA ALA A 438 18.23 21.51 1.98
C ALA A 438 18.91 20.80 3.16
N ARG A 439 18.51 19.56 3.46
CA ARG A 439 19.22 18.65 4.35
C ARG A 439 19.40 17.30 3.69
N LEU A 440 20.56 16.69 3.90
CA LEU A 440 20.81 15.30 3.51
C LEU A 440 20.30 14.38 4.62
N GLY A 441 19.61 13.30 4.25
CA GLY A 441 19.27 12.23 5.16
C GLY A 441 19.03 10.89 4.47
N LEU A 442 18.26 10.01 5.12
CA LEU A 442 17.94 8.66 4.64
C LEU A 442 16.45 8.53 4.34
N ALA A 443 16.13 7.77 3.29
CA ALA A 443 14.76 7.42 2.91
C ALA A 443 14.68 6.00 2.36
N SER A 444 13.52 5.35 2.51
CA SER A 444 13.30 4.02 1.95
C SER A 444 12.93 4.08 0.47
N GLN A 445 13.60 3.25 -0.32
CA GLN A 445 13.33 3.06 -1.74
C GLN A 445 12.99 1.60 -2.02
N TRP A 446 11.72 1.37 -2.34
CA TRP A 446 11.23 0.07 -2.80
C TRP A 446 11.73 -0.21 -4.22
N GLN A 447 12.26 -1.41 -4.42
CA GLN A 447 12.73 -1.89 -5.70
C GLN A 447 11.64 -2.70 -6.42
N PRO A 448 11.70 -2.82 -7.75
CA PRO A 448 10.74 -3.64 -8.51
C PRO A 448 10.71 -5.12 -8.11
N ASP A 449 11.82 -5.65 -7.57
CA ASP A 449 11.91 -7.03 -7.08
C ASP A 449 11.35 -7.21 -5.65
N GLY A 450 10.81 -6.16 -5.06
CA GLY A 450 10.26 -6.14 -3.71
C GLY A 450 11.28 -5.93 -2.59
N SER A 451 12.57 -5.82 -2.90
CA SER A 451 13.58 -5.43 -1.90
C SER A 451 13.44 -3.96 -1.49
N VAL A 452 13.91 -3.64 -0.29
CA VAL A 452 13.87 -2.26 0.23
C VAL A 452 15.28 -1.81 0.56
N LEU A 453 15.69 -0.73 -0.10
CA LEU A 453 16.93 -0.03 0.19
C LEU A 453 16.63 1.18 1.07
N VAL A 454 17.56 1.53 1.95
CA VAL A 454 17.56 2.80 2.68
C VAL A 454 18.71 3.62 2.12
N VAL A 455 18.38 4.66 1.37
CA VAL A 455 19.34 5.38 0.53
C VAL A 455 19.42 6.85 0.91
N PRO A 456 20.55 7.51 0.62
CA PRO A 456 20.68 8.95 0.77
C PRO A 456 19.62 9.71 -0.04
N ALA A 457 18.94 10.66 0.60
CA ALA A 457 17.93 11.53 0.03
C ALA A 457 18.11 12.97 0.53
N TYR A 458 17.78 13.95 -0.32
CA TYR A 458 17.68 15.35 0.10
C TYR A 458 16.23 15.67 0.45
N GLU A 459 16.06 16.34 1.58
CA GLU A 459 14.83 17.02 1.94
C GLU A 459 15.04 18.53 1.76
N PHE A 460 14.14 19.16 1.01
CA PHE A 460 14.08 20.58 0.79
C PHE A 460 12.90 21.18 1.54
N THR A 461 13.13 22.34 2.16
CA THR A 461 12.06 23.12 2.80
C THR A 461 11.82 24.37 1.97
N ASP A 462 10.56 24.62 1.64
CA ASP A 462 10.15 25.86 0.98
C ASP A 462 9.88 26.99 1.99
N ALA A 463 9.79 28.23 1.51
CA ALA A 463 9.54 29.41 2.33
C ALA A 463 8.20 29.38 3.10
N GLY A 464 7.23 28.56 2.66
CA GLY A 464 5.96 28.30 3.34
C GLY A 464 6.02 27.15 4.35
N GLY A 465 7.18 26.51 4.51
CA GLY A 465 7.38 25.35 5.36
C GLY A 465 6.82 24.04 4.79
N GLY A 466 6.55 23.99 3.49
CA GLY A 466 6.32 22.74 2.76
C GLY A 466 7.62 21.97 2.59
N ILE A 467 7.51 20.64 2.55
CA ILE A 467 8.66 19.74 2.47
C ILE A 467 8.60 18.96 1.17
N TRP A 468 9.74 18.90 0.49
CA TRP A 468 9.95 18.22 -0.78
C TRP A 468 11.13 17.27 -0.65
N SER A 469 11.09 16.14 -1.32
CA SER A 469 12.19 15.18 -1.25
C SER A 469 12.52 14.57 -2.61
N VAL A 470 13.81 14.27 -2.77
CA VAL A 470 14.35 13.56 -3.92
C VAL A 470 15.52 12.68 -3.48
N ILE A 471 15.74 11.59 -4.19
CA ILE A 471 16.90 10.74 -3.99
C ILE A 471 18.19 11.54 -4.24
N ALA A 472 19.20 11.38 -3.38
CA ALA A 472 20.50 12.07 -3.48
C ALA A 472 21.55 11.25 -4.24
N VAL A 473 21.31 9.95 -4.41
CA VAL A 473 22.20 9.01 -5.11
C VAL A 473 22.50 9.51 -6.53
N ALA A 474 23.77 9.49 -6.93
CA ALA A 474 24.24 9.93 -8.24
C ALA A 474 23.71 9.05 -9.38
N ASP A 475 23.48 9.64 -10.54
CA ASP A 475 22.93 8.97 -11.73
C ASP A 475 23.74 7.73 -12.14
N SER A 476 25.06 7.72 -11.90
CA SER A 476 25.95 6.57 -12.15
C SER A 476 25.58 5.30 -11.38
N LYS A 477 24.76 5.43 -10.33
CA LYS A 477 24.32 4.35 -9.44
C LYS A 477 22.82 4.07 -9.57
N LEU A 478 22.12 4.78 -10.44
CA LEU A 478 20.70 4.58 -10.69
C LEU A 478 20.51 3.85 -12.02
N ASP A 479 19.63 2.84 -12.01
CA ASP A 479 19.22 2.15 -13.21
C ASP A 479 17.90 2.73 -13.72
N PHE A 480 17.96 3.41 -14.86
CA PHE A 480 16.78 3.97 -15.53
C PHE A 480 16.17 3.03 -16.59
N SER A 481 16.71 1.81 -16.74
CA SER A 481 16.26 0.85 -17.75
C SER A 481 15.18 -0.11 -17.27
N THR A 482 14.96 -0.20 -15.96
CA THR A 482 13.90 -1.03 -15.37
C THR A 482 12.54 -0.43 -15.69
N THR A 483 11.68 -1.21 -16.33
CA THR A 483 10.29 -0.82 -16.62
C THR A 483 9.38 -1.51 -15.60
N THR A 484 8.47 -0.76 -14.97
CA THR A 484 7.38 -1.35 -14.17
C THR A 484 6.37 -1.94 -15.15
N GLU A 485 6.15 -3.26 -15.11
CA GLU A 485 5.18 -3.96 -15.98
C GLU A 485 3.76 -3.90 -15.41
#